data_AF-A0A1L6JBS0-F1
#
_entry.id   AF-A0A1L6JBS0-F1
#
_cell.length_a   1.000
_cell.length_b   1.000
_cell.length_c   1.000
_cell.angle_alpha   90.00
_cell.angle_beta   90.00
_cell.angle_gamma   90.00
#
_symmetry.space_group_name_H-M   'P 1'
#
loop_
_entity.id
_entity.type
_entity.pdbx_description
1 polymer ?
#
loop_
_entity_poly.entity_id
_entity_poly.type
_entity_poly.pdbx_seq_one_letter_code
_entity_poly.pdbx_strand_id
1 'polypeptide(L)'
;MGEGARLHRIWKGMKARCQSPDDAAFDRYGGRGIKVCPEWQTFVGFLDWALTAGYGPQRQIDRIDNDGSYTPANCRWTLPSINASRSELPSDGRYLAALTGVLTDAVIRATEPGMKAIKLVDGGGLYLHVSPTGGRSWRLKYRLRSKERLLTLGRYPAVTIADARELAMIARSKIEKGRNPAALKQAAKRKQR
;
A
#
# COMPACT_ATOMS: atom_id res chain seq x y z
N MET A 1 -8.38 -12.09 20.62
CA MET A 1 -7.94 -12.97 19.51
C MET A 1 -6.93 -12.21 18.66
N GLY A 2 -5.67 -12.63 18.63
CA GLY A 2 -4.55 -11.87 18.06
C GLY A 2 -4.44 -11.92 16.52
N GLU A 3 -3.76 -10.93 15.94
CA GLU A 3 -3.59 -10.74 14.49
C GLU A 3 -2.94 -11.94 13.79
N GLY A 4 -2.01 -12.64 14.46
CA GLY A 4 -1.36 -13.84 13.93
C GLY A 4 -2.33 -14.98 13.60
N ALA A 5 -3.41 -15.15 14.38
CA ALA A 5 -4.42 -16.18 14.14
C ALA A 5 -5.28 -15.90 12.88
N ARG A 6 -5.40 -14.63 12.47
CA ARG A 6 -6.10 -14.27 11.23
C ARG A 6 -5.23 -14.56 10.01
N LEU A 7 -3.97 -14.16 10.03
CA LEU A 7 -3.06 -14.38 8.92
C LEU A 7 -2.84 -15.88 8.65
N HIS A 8 -2.71 -16.68 9.70
CA HIS A 8 -2.64 -18.15 9.59
C HIS A 8 -3.89 -18.76 8.95
N ARG A 9 -5.10 -18.27 9.28
CA ARG A 9 -6.34 -18.71 8.63
C ARG A 9 -6.38 -18.36 7.14
N ILE A 10 -5.91 -17.17 6.76
CA ILE A 10 -5.83 -16.75 5.36
C ILE A 10 -4.89 -17.68 4.58
N TRP A 11 -3.70 -17.95 5.13
CA TRP A 11 -2.73 -18.87 4.55
C TRP A 11 -3.30 -20.28 4.37
N LYS A 12 -3.91 -20.84 5.42
CA LYS A 12 -4.50 -22.18 5.39
C LYS A 12 -5.60 -22.27 4.34
N GLY A 13 -6.50 -21.28 4.30
CA GLY A 13 -7.56 -21.21 3.29
C GLY A 13 -7.04 -21.04 1.87
N MET A 14 -5.98 -20.25 1.67
CA MET A 14 -5.31 -20.11 0.37
C MET A 14 -4.80 -21.47 -0.12
N LYS A 15 -4.09 -22.22 0.73
CA LYS A 15 -3.57 -23.55 0.37
C LYS A 15 -4.70 -24.54 0.07
N ALA A 16 -5.73 -24.59 0.91
CA ALA A 16 -6.85 -25.51 0.74
C ALA A 16 -7.52 -25.36 -0.64
N ARG A 17 -7.88 -24.12 -1.03
CA ARG A 17 -8.49 -23.84 -2.33
C ARG A 17 -7.64 -24.28 -3.53
N CYS A 18 -6.31 -24.26 -3.41
CA CYS A 18 -5.41 -24.63 -4.50
C CYS A 18 -5.01 -26.10 -4.52
N GLN A 19 -5.01 -26.79 -3.36
CA GLN A 19 -4.35 -28.09 -3.20
C GLN A 19 -5.29 -29.20 -2.75
N SER A 20 -6.46 -28.87 -2.22
CA SER A 20 -7.42 -29.83 -1.70
C SER A 20 -8.59 -29.98 -2.66
N PRO A 21 -8.72 -31.11 -3.38
CA PRO A 21 -9.88 -31.38 -4.24
C PRO A 21 -11.22 -31.31 -3.50
N ASP A 22 -11.23 -31.58 -2.20
CA ASP A 22 -12.44 -31.51 -1.36
C ASP A 22 -12.83 -30.08 -0.95
N ASP A 23 -12.01 -29.06 -1.25
CA ASP A 23 -12.37 -27.68 -0.97
C ASP A 23 -13.49 -27.22 -1.92
N ALA A 24 -14.56 -26.64 -1.39
CA ALA A 24 -15.71 -26.20 -2.19
C ALA A 24 -15.37 -25.14 -3.26
N ALA A 25 -14.20 -24.50 -3.18
CA ALA A 25 -13.72 -23.59 -4.20
C ALA A 25 -12.64 -24.20 -5.11
N PHE A 26 -12.26 -25.48 -4.96
CA PHE A 26 -11.17 -26.10 -5.70
C PHE A 26 -11.30 -25.92 -7.21
N ASP A 27 -12.48 -26.15 -7.78
CA ASP A 27 -12.74 -26.01 -9.23
C ASP A 27 -12.44 -24.60 -9.77
N ARG A 28 -12.60 -23.56 -8.94
CA ARG A 28 -12.31 -22.17 -9.29
C ARG A 28 -10.84 -21.78 -9.09
N TYR A 29 -10.05 -22.67 -8.50
CA TYR A 29 -8.68 -22.44 -8.07
C TYR A 29 -7.79 -23.60 -8.54
N GLY A 30 -7.56 -24.62 -7.69
CA GLY A 30 -6.71 -25.77 -8.02
C GLY A 30 -7.13 -26.50 -9.30
N GLY A 31 -8.44 -26.66 -9.52
CA GLY A 31 -9.00 -27.24 -10.75
C GLY A 31 -8.70 -26.45 -12.03
N ARG A 32 -8.40 -25.14 -11.91
CA ARG A 32 -7.94 -24.29 -13.03
C ARG A 32 -6.42 -24.28 -13.21
N GLY A 33 -5.69 -25.04 -12.39
CA GLY A 33 -4.22 -25.03 -12.37
C GLY A 33 -3.59 -23.89 -11.57
N ILE A 34 -4.37 -23.14 -10.78
CA ILE A 34 -3.84 -22.07 -9.91
C ILE A 34 -3.11 -22.70 -8.73
N LYS A 35 -1.82 -22.37 -8.58
CA LYS A 35 -0.94 -22.94 -7.55
C LYS A 35 -0.54 -21.90 -6.50
N VAL A 36 0.10 -22.36 -5.43
CA VAL A 36 0.81 -21.54 -4.44
C VAL A 36 2.30 -21.77 -4.62
N CYS A 37 3.09 -20.69 -4.68
CA CYS A 37 4.54 -20.81 -4.87
C CYS A 37 5.21 -21.65 -3.77
N PRO A 38 6.37 -22.28 -4.07
CA PRO A 38 7.06 -23.15 -3.11
C PRO A 38 7.35 -22.49 -1.76
N GLU A 39 7.70 -21.20 -1.77
CA GLU A 39 8.06 -20.43 -0.58
C GLU A 39 6.88 -20.29 0.40
N TRP A 40 5.66 -20.18 -0.13
CA TRP A 40 4.43 -20.04 0.66
C TRP A 40 3.81 -21.38 1.05
N GLN A 41 4.47 -22.50 0.72
CA GLN A 41 4.07 -23.81 1.24
C GLN A 41 4.24 -23.90 2.75
N THR A 42 5.15 -23.11 3.31
CA THR A 42 5.30 -22.92 4.76
C THR A 42 4.61 -21.64 5.21
N PHE A 43 4.10 -21.63 6.44
CA PHE A 43 3.51 -20.41 7.00
C PHE A 43 4.56 -19.30 7.17
N VAL A 44 5.80 -19.65 7.49
CA VAL A 44 6.90 -18.68 7.70
C VAL A 44 7.22 -17.92 6.42
N GLY A 45 7.37 -18.60 5.29
CA GLY A 45 7.65 -17.93 4.00
C GLY A 45 6.49 -17.03 3.55
N PHE A 46 5.25 -17.42 3.84
CA PHE A 46 4.09 -16.56 3.61
C PHE A 46 4.03 -15.37 4.59
N LEU A 47 4.36 -15.58 5.86
CA LEU A 47 4.35 -14.56 6.91
C LEU A 47 5.33 -13.43 6.60
N ASP A 48 6.54 -13.76 6.16
CA ASP A 48 7.58 -12.78 5.80
C ASP A 48 7.11 -11.84 4.69
N TRP A 49 6.60 -12.40 3.60
CA TRP A 49 5.98 -11.62 2.54
C TRP A 49 4.78 -10.81 3.06
N ALA A 50 3.91 -11.41 3.87
CA ALA A 50 2.71 -10.75 4.33
C ALA A 50 3.03 -9.47 5.12
N LEU A 51 3.98 -9.54 6.06
CA LEU A 51 4.40 -8.40 6.87
C LEU A 51 5.06 -7.31 6.04
N THR A 52 5.90 -7.68 5.08
CA THR A 52 6.62 -6.72 4.22
C THR A 52 5.75 -6.12 3.11
N ALA A 53 4.75 -6.86 2.61
CA ALA A 53 3.83 -6.44 1.57
C ALA A 53 2.62 -5.62 2.09
N GLY A 54 2.61 -5.27 3.38
CA GLY A 54 1.59 -4.39 3.96
C GLY A 54 0.32 -5.11 4.42
N TYR A 55 0.45 -6.31 4.99
CA TYR A 55 -0.64 -6.95 5.72
C TYR A 55 -1.27 -5.99 6.76
N GLY A 56 -2.57 -6.11 6.94
CA GLY A 56 -3.30 -5.39 7.98
C GLY A 56 -4.61 -6.07 8.34
N PRO A 57 -5.19 -5.75 9.51
CA PRO A 57 -6.35 -6.44 10.06
C PRO A 57 -7.61 -6.36 9.16
N GLN A 58 -7.72 -5.32 8.34
CA GLN A 58 -8.85 -5.12 7.42
C GLN A 58 -8.57 -5.52 5.97
N ARG A 59 -7.37 -6.04 5.66
CA ARG A 59 -6.97 -6.36 4.30
C ARG A 59 -7.17 -7.84 3.98
N GLN A 60 -7.56 -8.12 2.75
CA GLN A 60 -7.63 -9.47 2.18
C GLN A 60 -6.54 -9.66 1.14
N ILE A 61 -6.12 -10.92 0.97
CA ILE A 61 -5.23 -11.27 -0.13
C ILE A 61 -6.03 -11.31 -1.42
N ASP A 62 -5.53 -10.64 -2.45
CA ASP A 62 -6.08 -10.63 -3.80
C ASP A 62 -4.99 -10.97 -4.79
N ARG A 63 -5.37 -11.61 -5.90
CA ARG A 63 -4.46 -11.87 -7.02
C ARG A 63 -4.61 -10.79 -8.07
N ILE A 64 -3.51 -10.14 -8.44
CA ILE A 64 -3.47 -9.08 -9.45
C ILE A 64 -3.97 -9.61 -10.78
N ASP A 65 -3.48 -10.75 -11.23
CA ASP A 65 -4.08 -11.56 -12.28
C ASP A 65 -4.89 -12.68 -11.63
N ASN A 66 -6.20 -12.69 -11.91
CA ASN A 66 -7.12 -13.66 -11.31
C ASN A 66 -6.80 -15.10 -11.72
N ASP A 67 -6.19 -15.28 -12.89
CA ASP A 67 -5.85 -16.57 -13.48
C ASP A 67 -4.41 -16.99 -13.18
N GLY A 68 -3.61 -16.06 -12.66
CA GLY A 68 -2.27 -16.33 -12.17
C GLY A 68 -2.24 -17.05 -10.82
N SER A 69 -1.08 -17.63 -10.49
CA SER A 69 -0.83 -18.34 -9.23
C SER A 69 -0.63 -17.39 -8.04
N TYR A 70 -0.74 -17.90 -6.81
CA TYR A 70 -0.36 -17.16 -5.60
C TYR A 70 1.16 -17.08 -5.49
N THR A 71 1.70 -15.91 -5.83
CA THR A 71 3.12 -15.56 -5.73
C THR A 71 3.27 -14.14 -5.19
N PRO A 72 4.44 -13.76 -4.65
CA PRO A 72 4.70 -12.37 -4.27
C PRO A 72 4.44 -11.35 -5.38
N ALA A 73 4.71 -11.72 -6.63
CA ALA A 73 4.54 -10.86 -7.80
C ALA A 73 3.07 -10.73 -8.25
N ASN A 74 2.26 -11.78 -8.03
CA ASN A 74 0.87 -11.80 -8.45
C ASN A 74 -0.12 -11.54 -7.31
N CYS A 75 0.33 -11.36 -6.06
CA CYS A 75 -0.55 -11.13 -4.91
C CYS A 75 -0.39 -9.74 -4.32
N ARG A 76 -1.45 -9.25 -3.69
CA ARG A 76 -1.46 -7.99 -2.95
C ARG A 76 -2.41 -8.04 -1.77
N TRP A 77 -2.18 -7.17 -0.78
CA TRP A 77 -3.13 -6.92 0.30
C TRP A 77 -4.05 -5.76 -0.05
N THR A 78 -5.31 -6.05 -0.33
CA THR A 78 -6.32 -5.05 -0.72
C THR A 78 -7.42 -4.93 0.33
N LEU A 79 -8.16 -3.83 0.31
CA LEU A 79 -9.39 -3.71 1.09
C LEU A 79 -10.56 -4.39 0.34
N PRO A 80 -11.53 -4.99 1.06
CA PRO A 80 -12.70 -5.60 0.42
C PRO A 80 -13.46 -4.67 -0.52
N SER A 81 -13.65 -3.41 -0.12
CA SER A 81 -14.32 -2.39 -0.95
C SER A 81 -13.58 -2.10 -2.24
N ILE A 82 -12.25 -2.03 -2.19
CA ILE A 82 -11.41 -1.80 -3.37
C ILE A 82 -11.46 -3.00 -4.31
N ASN A 83 -11.44 -4.22 -3.76
CA ASN A 83 -11.54 -5.43 -4.56
C ASN A 83 -12.90 -5.59 -5.24
N ALA A 84 -13.98 -5.14 -4.58
CA ALA A 84 -15.32 -5.18 -5.17
C ALA A 84 -15.44 -4.26 -6.39
N SER A 85 -14.84 -3.06 -6.33
CA SER A 85 -14.82 -2.09 -7.43
C SER A 85 -13.69 -2.36 -8.46
N ARG A 86 -13.11 -3.56 -8.49
CA ARG A 86 -11.99 -3.92 -9.37
C ARG A 86 -12.27 -3.65 -10.86
N SER A 87 -13.49 -3.92 -11.31
CA SER A 87 -13.97 -3.75 -12.69
C SER A 87 -14.25 -2.29 -13.08
N GLU A 88 -14.41 -1.41 -12.09
CA GLU A 88 -14.72 0.01 -12.29
C GLU A 88 -13.44 0.87 -12.36
N LEU A 89 -12.29 0.27 -12.05
CA LEU A 89 -11.00 0.95 -11.95
C LEU A 89 -10.26 0.91 -13.32
N PRO A 90 -9.62 2.01 -13.77
CA PRO A 90 -8.98 2.10 -15.08
C PRO A 90 -7.85 1.07 -15.29
N SER A 91 -7.78 0.44 -16.45
CA SER A 91 -6.77 -0.60 -16.79
C SER A 91 -5.36 -0.07 -17.08
N ASP A 92 -5.17 1.25 -17.12
CA ASP A 92 -3.85 1.86 -17.30
C ASP A 92 -3.00 1.73 -16.02
N GLY A 93 -1.67 1.81 -16.14
CA GLY A 93 -0.71 1.54 -15.04
C GLY A 93 -0.88 2.37 -13.75
N ARG A 94 -1.85 3.28 -13.70
CA ARG A 94 -2.39 3.94 -12.50
C ARG A 94 -3.02 2.94 -11.52
N TYR A 95 -3.48 1.79 -12.03
CA TYR A 95 -4.10 0.69 -11.30
C TYR A 95 -3.20 0.09 -10.20
N LEU A 96 -1.88 0.00 -10.44
CA LEU A 96 -0.93 -0.57 -9.47
C LEU A 96 -0.81 0.29 -8.21
N ALA A 97 -0.91 1.62 -8.33
CA ALA A 97 -0.88 2.55 -7.20
C ALA A 97 -2.11 2.45 -6.29
N ALA A 98 -3.29 2.18 -6.88
CA ALA A 98 -4.56 2.12 -6.16
C ALA A 98 -4.75 0.80 -5.40
N LEU A 99 -4.02 -0.26 -5.77
CA LEU A 99 -4.39 -1.62 -5.36
C LEU A 99 -3.39 -2.34 -4.47
N THR A 100 -2.12 -1.96 -4.47
CA THR A 100 -1.14 -2.44 -3.47
C THR A 100 -1.30 -1.70 -2.14
N GLY A 101 -1.98 -0.54 -2.12
CA GLY A 101 -2.02 0.36 -0.98
C GLY A 101 -0.62 0.75 -0.49
N VAL A 102 0.37 0.67 -1.38
CA VAL A 102 1.81 0.89 -1.17
C VAL A 102 2.31 1.44 -2.50
N LEU A 103 2.51 2.76 -2.59
CA LEU A 103 3.13 3.36 -3.76
C LEU A 103 4.53 2.73 -3.93
N THR A 104 5.02 2.56 -5.16
CA THR A 104 6.36 2.03 -5.43
C THR A 104 7.15 3.02 -6.25
N ASP A 105 8.47 2.96 -6.13
CA ASP A 105 9.34 3.90 -6.84
C ASP A 105 9.25 3.74 -8.37
N ALA A 106 9.08 2.52 -8.87
CA ALA A 106 8.83 2.25 -10.29
C ALA A 106 7.57 2.97 -10.80
N VAL A 107 6.47 2.91 -10.05
CA VAL A 107 5.21 3.61 -10.39
C VAL A 107 5.41 5.13 -10.40
N ILE A 108 6.18 5.66 -9.43
CA ILE A 108 6.49 7.09 -9.39
C ILE A 108 7.27 7.52 -10.64
N ARG A 109 8.31 6.75 -11.02
CA ARG A 109 9.12 7.06 -12.21
C ARG A 109 8.30 7.04 -13.48
N ALA A 110 7.47 6.01 -13.67
CA ALA A 110 6.61 5.83 -14.83
C ALA A 110 5.43 6.82 -14.90
N THR A 111 5.12 7.55 -13.82
CA THR A 111 4.02 8.51 -13.84
C THR A 111 4.41 9.80 -14.57
N GLU A 112 3.82 10.02 -15.74
CA GLU A 112 3.95 11.26 -16.49
C GLU A 112 3.04 12.37 -15.94
N PRO A 113 3.47 13.64 -16.00
CA PRO A 113 2.62 14.77 -15.65
C PRO A 113 1.44 14.90 -16.62
N GLY A 114 0.23 15.08 -16.10
CA GLY A 114 -0.96 15.36 -16.91
C GLY A 114 -1.31 16.85 -16.96
N MET A 115 -2.36 17.20 -17.69
CA MET A 115 -2.91 18.57 -17.73
C MET A 115 -3.34 19.08 -16.33
N LYS A 116 -3.66 18.17 -15.42
CA LYS A 116 -4.03 18.45 -14.02
C LYS A 116 -3.07 17.75 -13.07
N ALA A 117 -2.94 18.31 -11.87
CA ALA A 117 -2.10 17.72 -10.83
C ALA A 117 -2.57 16.30 -10.49
N ILE A 118 -1.62 15.35 -10.46
CA ILE A 118 -1.88 13.95 -10.13
C ILE A 118 -1.50 13.70 -8.67
N LYS A 119 -2.36 12.95 -7.98
CA LYS A 119 -2.17 12.55 -6.59
C LYS A 119 -1.94 11.04 -6.51
N LEU A 120 -0.68 10.63 -6.33
CA LEU A 120 -0.33 9.21 -6.12
C LEU A 120 -0.37 8.91 -4.62
N VAL A 121 -1.41 8.20 -4.17
CA VAL A 121 -1.64 7.96 -2.74
C VAL A 121 -0.76 6.80 -2.26
N ASP A 122 -0.02 7.00 -1.16
CA ASP A 122 0.75 5.96 -0.50
C ASP A 122 -0.02 5.31 0.67
N GLY A 123 -0.81 6.12 1.40
CA GLY A 123 -1.61 5.65 2.53
C GLY A 123 -1.40 6.48 3.79
N GLY A 124 -2.30 6.37 4.78
CA GLY A 124 -2.19 7.11 6.06
C GLY A 124 -2.14 8.63 5.90
N GLY A 125 -2.72 9.15 4.82
CA GLY A 125 -2.67 10.56 4.45
C GLY A 125 -1.42 10.99 3.65
N LEU A 126 -0.42 10.11 3.48
CA LEU A 126 0.76 10.33 2.65
C LEU A 126 0.43 10.12 1.17
N TYR A 127 0.93 11.02 0.32
CA TYR A 127 0.83 10.92 -1.13
C TYR A 127 1.94 11.71 -1.81
N LEU A 128 2.28 11.33 -3.04
CA LEU A 128 3.09 12.15 -3.94
C LEU A 128 2.17 13.03 -4.78
N HIS A 129 2.42 14.33 -4.76
CA HIS A 129 1.79 15.31 -5.62
C HIS A 129 2.68 15.57 -6.83
N VAL A 130 2.19 15.22 -8.02
CA VAL A 130 2.83 15.51 -9.31
C VAL A 130 2.10 16.71 -9.93
N SER A 131 2.79 17.84 -10.05
CA SER A 131 2.24 19.05 -10.69
C SER A 131 2.19 18.90 -12.22
N PRO A 132 1.33 19.66 -12.93
CA PRO A 132 1.31 19.67 -14.40
C PRO A 132 2.67 20.02 -15.03
N THR A 133 3.45 20.86 -14.37
CA THR A 133 4.81 21.25 -14.77
C THR A 133 5.87 20.20 -14.42
N GLY A 134 5.47 19.00 -13.99
CA GLY A 134 6.38 17.89 -13.69
C GLY A 134 7.04 17.89 -12.32
N GLY A 135 6.89 18.95 -11.52
CA GLY A 135 7.37 18.97 -10.14
C GLY A 135 6.69 17.92 -9.24
N ARG A 136 7.48 17.18 -8.46
CA ARG A 136 7.00 16.09 -7.59
C ARG A 136 7.30 16.37 -6.12
N SER A 137 6.28 16.30 -5.26
CA SER A 137 6.42 16.59 -3.81
C SER A 137 5.65 15.63 -2.93
N TRP A 138 6.30 15.13 -1.88
CA TRP A 138 5.67 14.30 -0.86
C TRP A 138 4.86 15.16 0.10
N ARG A 139 3.59 14.80 0.31
CA ARG A 139 2.67 15.53 1.16
C ARG A 139 1.92 14.59 2.09
N LEU A 140 1.77 15.02 3.34
CA LEU A 140 1.00 14.34 4.37
C LEU A 140 -0.23 15.18 4.73
N LYS A 141 -1.41 14.65 4.44
CA LYS A 141 -2.70 15.20 4.88
C LYS A 141 -3.03 14.66 6.27
N TYR A 142 -3.35 15.55 7.21
CA TYR A 142 -3.67 15.18 8.59
C TYR A 142 -4.75 16.08 9.20
N ARG A 143 -5.29 15.70 10.36
CA ARG A 143 -6.19 16.51 11.16
C ARG A 143 -5.56 16.81 12.51
N LEU A 144 -5.70 18.04 12.97
CA LEU A 144 -5.30 18.46 14.31
C LEU A 144 -6.36 19.43 14.84
N ARG A 145 -6.91 19.15 16.04
CA ARG A 145 -8.01 19.94 16.64
C ARG A 145 -9.19 20.11 15.66
N SER A 146 -9.61 19.01 15.04
CA SER A 146 -10.70 18.94 14.05
C SER A 146 -10.49 19.74 12.76
N LYS A 147 -9.33 20.39 12.57
CA LYS A 147 -9.01 21.13 11.35
C LYS A 147 -8.07 20.31 10.47
N GLU A 148 -8.42 20.24 9.19
CA GLU A 148 -7.59 19.62 8.17
C GLU A 148 -6.34 20.46 7.89
N ARG A 149 -5.20 19.79 7.72
CA ARG A 149 -3.90 20.39 7.48
C ARG A 149 -3.09 19.53 6.50
N LEU A 150 -2.10 20.18 5.90
CA LEU A 150 -1.19 19.59 4.94
C LEU A 150 0.25 19.88 5.33
N LEU A 151 1.11 18.87 5.28
CA LEU A 151 2.54 18.99 5.54
C LEU A 151 3.32 18.53 4.31
N THR A 152 4.22 19.36 3.80
CA THR A 152 5.15 18.97 2.73
C THR A 152 6.42 18.37 3.34
N LEU A 153 6.67 17.10 3.03
CA LEU A 153 7.78 16.34 3.59
C LEU A 153 9.08 16.60 2.82
N GLY A 154 9.00 16.64 1.49
CA GLY A 154 10.14 16.96 0.61
C GLY A 154 9.80 16.82 -0.88
N ARG A 155 10.79 16.99 -1.74
CA ARG A 155 10.67 16.79 -3.19
C ARG A 155 11.24 15.43 -3.58
N TYR A 156 10.61 14.77 -4.55
CA TYR A 156 11.18 13.59 -5.19
C TYR A 156 12.11 14.06 -6.35
N PRO A 157 13.27 13.43 -6.61
CA PRO A 157 13.78 12.19 -5.99
C PRO A 157 14.62 12.39 -4.72
N ALA A 158 14.90 13.64 -4.30
CA ALA A 158 15.75 13.93 -3.14
C ALA A 158 15.24 13.33 -1.82
N VAL A 159 13.92 13.14 -1.70
CA VAL A 159 13.29 12.33 -0.65
C VAL A 159 12.68 11.12 -1.33
N THR A 160 13.21 9.94 -1.01
CA THR A 160 12.70 8.68 -1.57
C THR A 160 11.35 8.33 -0.96
N ILE A 161 10.68 7.31 -1.50
CA ILE A 161 9.43 6.82 -0.91
C ILE A 161 9.63 6.24 0.51
N ALA A 162 10.77 5.60 0.76
CA ALA A 162 11.12 5.08 2.08
C ALA A 162 11.26 6.23 3.09
N ASP A 163 12.05 7.25 2.73
CA ASP A 163 12.23 8.45 3.57
C ASP A 163 10.91 9.18 3.80
N ALA A 164 10.06 9.29 2.76
CA ALA A 164 8.75 9.92 2.88
C ALA A 164 7.85 9.18 3.87
N ARG A 165 7.89 7.84 3.90
CA ARG A 165 7.16 7.01 4.87
C ARG A 165 7.68 7.22 6.28
N GLU A 166 9.00 7.23 6.46
CA GLU A 166 9.63 7.49 7.75
C GLU A 166 9.26 8.89 8.29
N LEU A 167 9.42 9.92 7.47
CA LEU A 167 9.04 11.29 7.80
C LEU A 167 7.54 11.40 8.14
N ALA A 168 6.68 10.66 7.44
CA ALA A 168 5.25 10.61 7.73
C ALA A 168 4.93 9.90 9.05
N MET A 169 5.66 8.85 9.43
CA MET A 169 5.53 8.21 10.75
C MET A 169 5.94 9.17 11.87
N ILE A 170 7.09 9.82 11.74
CA ILE A 170 7.59 10.81 12.71
C ILE A 170 6.60 11.97 12.86
N ALA A 171 6.09 12.50 11.75
CA ALA A 171 5.11 13.58 11.76
C ALA A 171 3.80 13.18 12.45
N ARG A 172 3.29 11.97 12.17
CA ARG A 172 2.07 11.45 12.81
C ARG A 172 2.24 11.29 14.32
N SER A 173 3.35 10.71 14.77
CA SER A 173 3.65 10.58 16.22
C SER A 173 3.66 11.94 16.94
N LYS A 174 4.14 13.00 16.26
CA LYS A 174 4.11 14.37 16.81
C LYS A 174 2.68 14.94 16.85
N ILE A 175 1.88 14.70 15.83
CA ILE A 175 0.48 15.16 15.73
C ILE A 175 -0.38 14.53 16.82
N GLU A 176 -0.20 13.23 17.08
CA GLU A 176 -0.93 12.49 18.11
C GLU A 176 -0.65 13.05 19.51
N LYS A 177 0.59 13.51 19.77
CA LYS A 177 0.97 14.24 20.99
C LYS A 177 0.47 15.70 21.01
N GLY A 178 -0.44 16.07 20.11
CA GLY A 178 -1.00 17.41 19.97
C GLY A 178 -0.04 18.48 19.43
N ARG A 179 1.16 18.09 18.97
CA ARG A 179 2.19 19.01 18.47
C ARG A 179 2.05 19.22 16.96
N ASN A 180 2.03 20.47 16.51
CA ASN A 180 1.96 20.81 15.09
C ASN A 180 3.35 20.63 14.41
N PRO A 181 3.54 19.66 13.50
CA PRO A 181 4.85 19.41 12.88
C PRO A 181 5.28 20.51 11.90
N ALA A 182 4.33 21.25 11.30
CA ALA A 182 4.65 22.36 10.40
C ALA A 182 5.34 23.51 11.16
N ALA A 183 4.89 23.77 12.39
CA ALA A 183 5.50 24.74 13.29
C ALA A 183 6.92 24.32 13.71
N LEU A 184 7.16 23.02 13.91
CA LEU A 184 8.49 22.49 14.23
C LEU A 184 9.47 22.60 13.06
N LYS A 185 9.02 22.40 11.82
CA LYS A 185 9.86 22.58 10.60
C LYS A 185 10.21 24.05 10.38
N GLN A 186 9.28 24.98 10.65
CA GLN A 186 9.56 26.43 10.61
C GLN A 186 10.51 26.86 11.73
N ALA A 187 10.35 26.34 12.96
CA ALA A 187 11.23 26.66 14.09
C ALA A 187 12.68 26.15 13.87
N ALA A 188 12.86 24.94 13.32
CA ALA A 188 14.17 24.41 13.00
C ALA A 188 14.88 25.22 11.89
N LYS A 189 14.14 25.65 10.86
CA LYS A 189 14.68 26.51 9.79
C LYS A 189 15.07 27.92 10.29
N ARG A 190 14.43 28.39 11.37
CA ARG A 190 14.72 29.70 12.00
C ARG A 190 15.90 29.66 12.99
N LYS A 191 16.27 28.47 13.48
CA LYS A 191 17.45 28.25 14.36
C LYS A 191 18.78 28.09 13.61
N GLN A 192 18.73 27.90 12.30
CA GLN A 192 19.91 27.77 11.41
C GLN A 192 20.19 29.06 10.62
N ARG A 193 19.56 30.18 11.01
CA ARG A 193 19.82 31.53 10.52
C ARG A 193 20.25 32.38 11.69
#